data_AF-U1Q3U7-F1
#
_entry.id   AF-U1Q3U7-F1
#
_cell.length_a   1.000
_cell.length_b   1.000
_cell.length_c   1.000
_cell.angle_alpha   90.00
_cell.angle_beta   90.00
_cell.angle_gamma   90.00
#
_symmetry.space_group_name_H-M   'P 1'
#
loop_
_entity.id
_entity.type
_entity.pdbx_description
1 polymer ?
#
loop_
_entity_poly.entity_id
_entity_poly.type
_entity_poly.pdbx_seq_one_letter_code
_entity_poly.pdbx_strand_id
1 'polypeptide(L)' 'LPLLFLSETFIPPALLPGWFQPLLGLSPLTYVVRGIRAVTYTDASTEVIPNLAIIMTLAAGGLLLGALAVPQAE' A
#
# COMPACT_ATOMS: atom_id res chain seq x y z
N LEU A 1 -8.84 -7.43 -13.33
CA LEU A 1 -9.90 -6.43 -13.06
C LEU A 1 -10.44 -6.41 -11.62
N PRO A 2 -10.62 -7.51 -10.86
CA PRO A 2 -11.23 -7.41 -9.52
C PRO A 2 -10.35 -6.65 -8.50
N LEU A 3 -9.02 -6.63 -8.68
CA LEU A 3 -8.09 -5.94 -7.79
C LEU A 3 -8.11 -4.41 -7.90
N LEU A 4 -8.58 -3.84 -9.01
CA LEU A 4 -8.67 -2.36 -9.16
C LEU A 4 -9.80 -1.77 -8.31
N PHE A 5 -10.89 -2.51 -8.08
CA PHE A 5 -11.97 -2.10 -7.18
C PHE A 5 -11.55 -2.13 -5.71
N LEU A 6 -10.54 -2.94 -5.37
CA LEU A 6 -9.94 -3.07 -4.04
C LEU A 6 -8.84 -2.02 -3.76
N SER A 7 -8.39 -1.28 -4.78
CA SER A 7 -7.17 -0.46 -4.76
C SER A 7 -7.42 1.02 -4.38
N GLU A 8 -8.55 1.37 -3.76
CA GLU A 8 -8.97 2.78 -3.48
C GLU A 8 -9.03 3.69 -4.72
N THR A 9 -8.88 3.17 -5.95
CA THR A 9 -8.85 3.97 -7.18
C THR A 9 -10.25 4.42 -7.62
N PHE A 10 -11.28 3.64 -7.29
CA PHE A 10 -12.68 3.93 -7.67
C PHE A 10 -13.61 4.23 -6.50
N ILE A 11 -13.29 3.76 -5.29
CA ILE A 11 -14.14 3.90 -4.10
C ILE A 11 -13.28 4.47 -2.96
N PRO A 12 -13.57 5.69 -2.45
CA PRO A 12 -12.87 6.22 -1.30
C PRO A 12 -13.11 5.36 -0.05
N PRO A 13 -12.10 5.20 0.83
CA PRO A 13 -12.16 4.30 1.98
C PRO A 13 -13.27 4.63 3.00
N ALA A 14 -13.82 5.84 2.96
CA ALA A 14 -14.99 6.25 3.75
C ALA A 14 -16.30 5.55 3.33
N LEU A 15 -16.36 4.99 2.11
CA LEU A 15 -17.51 4.25 1.60
C LEU A 15 -17.39 2.73 1.79
N LEU A 16 -16.26 2.26 2.34
CA LEU A 16 -16.03 0.84 2.58
C LEU A 16 -16.47 0.46 4.00
N PRO A 17 -16.92 -0.79 4.22
CA PRO A 17 -17.26 -1.27 5.55
C PRO A 17 -16.07 -1.11 6.50
N GLY A 18 -16.31 -0.69 7.75
CA GLY A 18 -15.24 -0.43 8.72
C GLY A 18 -14.30 -1.62 8.97
N TRP A 19 -14.79 -2.85 8.82
CA TRP A 19 -13.98 -4.07 8.93
C TRP A 19 -12.96 -4.25 7.79
N PHE A 20 -13.14 -3.55 6.67
CA PHE A 20 -12.29 -3.64 5.48
C PHE A 20 -11.18 -2.59 5.46
N GLN A 21 -11.36 -1.48 6.17
CA GLN A 21 -10.35 -0.43 6.33
C GLN A 21 -8.98 -0.91 6.82
N PRO A 22 -8.86 -1.82 7.83
CA PRO A 22 -7.56 -2.32 8.24
C PRO A 22 -6.85 -3.15 7.15
N LEU A 23 -7.61 -3.85 6.28
CA LEU A 23 -7.03 -4.63 5.17
C LEU A 23 -6.39 -3.72 4.11
N LEU A 24 -6.95 -2.54 3.88
CA LEU A 24 -6.36 -1.54 2.98
C LEU A 24 -5.01 -1.04 3.48
N GLY A 25 -4.84 -0.96 4.81
CA GLY A 25 -3.59 -0.56 5.45
C GLY A 25 -2.45 -1.58 5.31
N LEU A 26 -2.75 -2.82 4.89
CA LEU A 26 -1.76 -3.87 4.62
C LEU A 26 -1.38 -3.95 3.13
N SER A 27 -2.12 -3.27 2.26
CA SER A 27 -1.86 -3.29 0.82
C SER A 27 -0.75 -2.30 0.44
N PRO A 28 0.38 -2.76 -0.14
CA PRO A 28 1.45 -1.87 -0.61
C PRO A 28 0.94 -0.89 -1.68
N LEU A 29 -0.03 -1.33 -2.49
CA LEU A 29 -0.63 -0.56 -3.58
C LEU A 29 -1.35 0.70 -3.08
N THR A 30 -1.94 0.62 -1.88
CA THR A 30 -2.59 1.76 -1.20
C THR A 30 -1.60 2.91 -1.00
N TYR A 31 -0.40 2.60 -0.49
CA TYR A 31 0.62 3.60 -0.20
C TYR A 31 1.28 4.16 -1.46
N VAL A 32 1.40 3.36 -2.53
CA VAL A 32 1.83 3.87 -3.86
C VAL A 32 0.86 4.95 -4.35
N VAL A 33 -0.43 4.65 -4.38
CA VAL A 33 -1.46 5.56 -4.91
C VAL A 33 -1.55 6.83 -4.07
N ARG A 34 -1.50 6.71 -2.74
CA ARG A 34 -1.49 7.87 -1.83
C ARG A 34 -0.24 8.72 -1.98
N GLY A 35 0.94 8.10 -2.15
CA GLY A 35 2.19 8.83 -2.43
C GLY A 35 2.15 9.62 -3.74
N ILE A 36 1.64 9.03 -4.82
CA ILE A 36 1.44 9.72 -6.10
C ILE A 36 0.47 10.90 -5.93
N ARG A 37 -0.63 10.69 -5.19
CA ARG A 37 -1.61 11.74 -4.91
C ARG A 37 -1.00 12.89 -4.10
N ALA A 38 -0.17 12.56 -3.10
CA ALA A 38 0.52 13.51 -2.24
C ALA A 38 1.53 14.40 -2.96
N VAL A 39 2.17 13.91 -4.04
CA VAL A 39 3.04 14.74 -4.89
C VAL A 39 2.28 15.49 -5.99
N THR A 40 1.04 15.10 -6.28
CA THR A 40 0.20 15.72 -7.32
C THR A 40 -0.64 16.89 -6.77
N TYR A 41 -1.12 16.78 -5.53
CA TYR A 41 -1.93 17.81 -4.89
C TYR A 41 -1.14 18.50 -3.78
N THR A 42 -1.05 19.83 -3.84
CA THR A 42 -0.26 20.65 -2.91
C THR A 42 -0.69 20.47 -1.45
N ASP A 43 -1.99 20.28 -1.21
CA ASP A 43 -2.58 20.10 0.13
C ASP A 43 -2.25 18.75 0.78
N ALA A 44 -1.75 17.77 0.00
CA ALA A 44 -1.45 16.42 0.47
C ALA A 44 0.06 16.14 0.64
N SER A 45 0.90 17.16 0.45
CA SER A 45 2.37 17.04 0.46
C SER A 45 2.97 16.55 1.78
N THR A 46 2.27 16.73 2.91
CA THR A 46 2.69 16.23 4.23
C THR A 46 2.60 14.70 4.36
N GLU A 47 1.83 14.04 3.49
CA GLU A 47 1.64 12.58 3.52
C GLU A 47 2.69 11.81 2.70
N VAL A 48 3.59 12.49 1.99
CA VAL A 48 4.60 11.84 1.14
C VAL A 48 5.55 10.96 1.97
N ILE A 49 6.17 11.55 3.01
CA ILE A 49 7.15 10.86 3.87
C ILE A 49 6.56 9.63 4.58
N PRO A 50 5.39 9.71 5.27
CA PRO A 50 4.84 8.54 5.95
C PRO A 50 4.42 7.43 4.97
N ASN A 51 3.83 7.77 3.81
CA ASN A 51 3.47 6.77 2.81
C ASN A 51 4.71 6.05 2.22
N LEU A 52 5.80 6.78 1.99
CA LEU A 52 7.08 6.22 1.54
C LEU A 52 7.71 5.30 2.60
N ALA A 53 7.65 5.67 3.87
CA ALA A 53 8.19 4.84 4.95
C ALA A 53 7.45 3.50 5.06
N ILE A 54 6.13 3.53 4.95
CA ILE A 54 5.30 2.31 5.06
C ILE A 54 5.55 1.39 3.87
N ILE A 55 5.58 1.92 2.64
CA ILE A 55 5.82 1.08 1.46
C ILE A 55 7.23 0.47 1.48
N MET A 56 8.25 1.22 1.89
CA MET A 56 9.61 0.69 2.05
C MET A 56 9.65 -0.45 3.07
N THR A 57 8.93 -0.30 4.18
CA THR A 57 8.84 -1.33 5.23
C THR A 57 8.15 -2.59 4.70
N LEU A 58 7.02 -2.44 4.00
CA LEU A 58 6.30 -3.56 3.40
C LEU A 58 7.13 -4.26 2.32
N ALA A 59 7.83 -3.49 1.47
CA ALA A 59 8.70 -4.03 0.44
C ALA A 59 9.89 -4.80 1.04
N ALA A 60 10.58 -4.23 2.03
CA ALA A 60 11.67 -4.89 2.73
C ALA A 60 11.19 -6.17 3.44
N GLY A 61 10.07 -6.11 4.15
CA GLY A 61 9.47 -7.28 4.81
C GLY A 61 9.10 -8.39 3.81
N GLY A 62 8.43 -8.04 2.72
CA GLY A 62 8.09 -8.99 1.66
C GLY A 62 9.33 -9.60 0.99
N LEU A 63 10.36 -8.80 0.74
CA LEU A 63 11.61 -9.26 0.14
C LEU A 63 12.40 -10.18 1.07
N LEU A 64 12.46 -9.88 2.37
CA LEU A 64 13.09 -10.74 3.38
C LEU A 64 12.35 -12.06 3.54
N LEU A 65 11.02 -12.01 3.65
CA LEU A 65 10.18 -13.21 3.71
C LEU A 65 10.35 -14.07 2.45
N GLY A 66 10.38 -13.42 1.28
CA GLY A 66 10.66 -14.08 0.01
C GLY A 66 12.03 -14.76 0.02
N ALA A 67 13.08 -14.04 0.43
CA ALA A 67 14.44 -14.57 0.49
C ALA A 67 14.59 -15.77 1.44
N LEU A 68 13.90 -15.75 2.58
CA LEU A 68 13.88 -16.87 3.54
C LEU A 68 13.03 -18.06 3.05
N ALA A 69 12.01 -17.81 2.24
CA ALA A 69 11.12 -18.83 1.71
C ALA A 69 11.71 -19.56 0.49
N VAL A 70 12.79 -19.05 -0.13
CA VAL A 70 13.49 -19.73 -1.22
C VAL A 70 14.08 -21.04 -0.69
N PRO A 71 13.59 -22.21 -1.14
CA PRO A 71 14.19 -23.47 -0.78
C PRO A 71 15.63 -23.51 -1.32
N GLN A 72 16.58 -23.84 -0.47
CA GLN A 72 17.93 -24.13 -0.94
C GLN A 72 17.86 -25.48 -1.66
N ALA A 73 17.94 -25.45 -2.99
CA ALA A 73 18.08 -26.68 -3.77
C ALA A 73 19.44 -27.30 -3.48
N GLU A 74 19.46 -28.59 -3.15
CA GLU A 74 20.67 -29.43 -3.21
C GLU A 74 21.02 -29.78 -4.66
#